data_AF-A0A7C5SZV6-F1
#
_entry.id   AF-A0A7C5SZV6-F1
#
_cell.length_a   1.000
_cell.length_b   1.000
_cell.length_c   1.000
_cell.angle_alpha   90.00
_cell.angle_beta   90.00
_cell.angle_gamma   90.00
#
_symmetry.space_group_name_H-M   'P 1'
#
loop_
_entity.id
_entity.type
_entity.pdbx_description
1 polymer ?
#
loop_
_entity_poly.entity_id
_entity_poly.type
_entity_poly.pdbx_seq_one_letter_code
_entity_poly.pdbx_strand_id
1 'polypeptide(L)' 'MRVAIVGATGEVGRTFLKVLEEREFPVDELYLYASEKSEG' A
#
# COMPACT_ATOMS: atom_id res chain seq x y z
N MET A 1 -12.17 7.77 -1.60
CA MET A 1 -12.17 6.30 -1.70
C MET A 1 -11.29 5.68 -0.61
N ARG A 2 -11.72 4.56 0.01
CA ARG A 2 -10.90 3.80 0.96
C ARG A 2 -10.18 2.65 0.26
N VAL A 3 -8.88 2.51 0.45
CA VAL A 3 -8.04 1.51 -0.23
C VAL A 3 -7.27 0.70 0.80
N ALA A 4 -7.20 -0.62 0.59
CA ALA A 4 -6.39 -1.54 1.40
C ALA A 4 -5.40 -2.28 0.52
N ILE A 5 -4.11 -2.27 0.89
CA ILE A 5 -3.04 -3.02 0.21
C ILE A 5 -2.58 -4.14 1.14
N VAL A 6 -2.75 -5.38 0.69
CA VAL A 6 -2.27 -6.58 1.41
C VAL A 6 -0.94 -7.02 0.82
N GLY A 7 0.07 -7.21 1.67
CA GLY A 7 1.44 -7.45 1.23
C GLY A 7 2.20 -6.16 0.92
N ALA A 8 1.89 -5.06 1.62
CA ALA A 8 2.49 -3.75 1.40
C ALA A 8 4.03 -3.73 1.55
N THR A 9 4.59 -4.68 2.29
CA THR A 9 6.05 -4.84 2.49
C THR A 9 6.76 -5.57 1.36
N GLY A 10 6.04 -6.26 0.47
CA GLY A 10 6.60 -6.94 -0.69
C GLY A 10 6.93 -5.98 -1.84
N GLU A 11 7.72 -6.46 -2.81
CA GLU A 11 8.15 -5.65 -3.96
C GLU A 11 6.97 -5.10 -4.78
N VAL A 12 5.92 -5.90 -4.94
CA VAL A 12 4.69 -5.47 -5.62
C VAL A 12 3.96 -4.40 -4.81
N GLY A 13 3.80 -4.59 -3.49
CA GLY A 13 3.13 -3.63 -2.61
C GLY A 13 3.81 -2.27 -2.61
N ARG A 14 5.15 -2.26 -2.51
CA ARG A 14 5.97 -1.04 -2.60
C ARG A 14 5.84 -0.35 -3.96
N THR A 15 5.84 -1.12 -5.04
CA THR A 15 5.66 -0.57 -6.40
C THR A 15 4.26 0.01 -6.56
N PHE A 16 3.25 -0.65 -6.02
CA PHE A 16 1.87 -0.15 -6.05
C PHE A 16 1.76 1.21 -5.35
N LEU A 17 2.39 1.35 -4.18
CA LEU A 17 2.45 2.63 -3.46
C LEU A 17 3.10 3.74 -4.29
N LYS A 18 4.23 3.47 -4.95
CA LYS A 18 4.88 4.43 -5.84
C LYS A 18 3.97 4.87 -6.99
N VAL A 19 3.25 3.93 -7.62
CA VAL A 19 2.32 4.24 -8.71
C VAL A 19 1.15 5.10 -8.23
N LEU A 20 0.63 4.85 -7.02
CA LEU A 20 -0.44 5.67 -6.45
C LEU A 20 0.03 7.11 -6.23
N GLU A 21 1.24 7.29 -5.72
CA GLU A 21 1.86 8.59 -5.49
C GLU A 21 2.16 9.32 -6.81
N GLU A 22 2.83 8.67 -7.76
CA GLU A 22 3.18 9.24 -9.07
C GLU A 22 1.97 9.69 -9.89
N ARG A 23 0.82 9.05 -9.69
CA ARG A 23 -0.41 9.36 -10.41
C ARG A 23 -1.34 10.31 -9.65
N GLU A 24 -0.93 10.81 -8.49
CA GLU A 24 -1.75 11.59 -7.57
C GLU A 24 -3.14 10.93 -7.37
N PHE A 25 -3.13 9.60 -7.21
CA PHE A 25 -4.35 8.84 -7.26
C PHE A 25 -5.24 9.18 -6.06
N PRO A 26 -6.54 9.51 -6.26
CA PRO A 26 -7.39 9.99 -5.19
C PRO A 26 -7.72 8.87 -4.19
N VAL A 27 -7.08 8.91 -3.03
CA VAL A 27 -7.31 8.03 -1.88
C VAL A 27 -7.64 8.88 -0.67
N ASP A 28 -8.79 8.61 -0.04
CA ASP A 28 -9.19 9.32 1.19
C ASP A 28 -8.56 8.66 2.41
N GLU A 29 -8.49 7.32 2.42
CA GLU A 29 -7.92 6.53 3.50
C GLU A 29 -7.17 5.31 2.92
N LEU A 30 -5.94 5.09 3.37
CA LEU A 30 -5.07 4.00 2.92
C LEU A 30 -4.71 3.09 4.09
N TYR A 31 -5.00 1.79 3.95
CA TYR A 31 -4.65 0.76 4.93
C TYR A 31 -3.59 -0.17 4.35
N LEU A 32 -2.49 -0.36 5.08
CA LEU A 32 -1.39 -1.22 4.68
C LEU A 32 -1.33 -2.44 5.58
N TYR A 33 -1.46 -3.62 4.99
CA TYR A 33 -1.40 -4.88 5.70
C TYR A 33 -0.18 -5.68 5.26
N ALA A 34 0.48 -6.31 6.22
CA ALA A 34 1.58 -7.24 6.00
C ALA A 34 1.41 -8.46 6.92
N SER A 35 2.22 -9.49 6.71
CA SER A 35 2.24 -10.63 7.65
C SER A 35 2.78 -10.20 9.01
N GLU A 36 2.42 -10.91 10.08
CA GLU A 36 2.94 -10.70 11.44
C GLU A 36 4.48 -10.72 11.50
N LYS A 37 5.13 -11.55 10.67
CA LYS A 37 6.61 -11.57 10.55
C LYS A 37 7.21 -10.27 10.03
N SER A 38 6.40 -9.42 9.43
CA SER A 38 6.76 -8.12 8.88
C SER A 38 6.18 -6.98 9.72
N GLU A 39 5.56 -7.26 10.86
CA GLU A 39 5.29 -6.22 11.86
C GLU A 39 6.62 -5.71 12.41
N GLY A 40 6.80 -4.38 12.33
CA GLY A 40 7.95 -3.63 12.78
C GLY A 40 7.61 -2.16 12.86
#